data_AF-A0A841AC17-F1
#
_entry.id   AF-A0A841AC17-F1
#
_cell.length_a   1.000
_cell.length_b   1.000
_cell.length_c   1.000
_cell.angle_alpha   90.00
_cell.angle_beta   90.00
_cell.angle_gamma   90.00
#
_symmetry.space_group_name_H-M   'P 1'
#
loop_
_entity.id
_entity.type
_entity.pdbx_description
1 polymer ?
#
loop_
_entity_poly.entity_id
_entity_poly.type
_entity_poly.pdbx_seq_one_letter_code
_entity_poly.pdbx_strand_id
1 'polypeptide(L)'
;MSQHPVGADAPGPVLHRRDAVGSTQDEAAAFLRAGEAPPFTLTARRQTAGRGRLGRAFASPDGASLSLTHVHRTAITPEARGWIPLAAGLAAVRALDAVVPVTGEDGVRVGLKWPNDLHTADGRKLGGILVEVRGAHDLLIGIGLNLRGPVLGADGAPVPGAAWLRGEGGIREEAGAPADGALREALEEALVAALRDELERLESTQGDGDDAGTRGRYTVSCLTLGRAVRVDPLGETGAGGAQSAPPALRGIARDIDGYGRLVLDSGTGERRTAVDVGDVRHLRPDAPSGTAHETTTAGENTAGENTAGPSAADSARPRAAAQDAAPPSNRREASRPQETSMEHEGRTR
;
A
#
# COMPACT_ATOMS: atom_id res chain seq x y z
N MET A 1 25.70 -33.96 -39.04
CA MET A 1 25.86 -33.31 -37.72
C MET A 1 25.93 -31.80 -37.95
N SER A 2 24.79 -31.11 -37.86
CA SER A 2 24.75 -29.65 -37.93
C SER A 2 24.42 -29.14 -36.53
N GLN A 3 25.35 -28.46 -35.90
CA GLN A 3 25.14 -27.88 -34.58
C GLN A 3 24.33 -26.60 -34.75
N HIS A 4 23.12 -26.53 -34.20
CA HIS A 4 22.48 -25.25 -33.95
C HIS A 4 23.25 -24.55 -32.81
N PRO A 5 23.56 -23.24 -32.93
CA PRO A 5 24.09 -22.50 -31.80
C PRO A 5 23.04 -22.49 -30.69
N VAL A 6 23.45 -22.89 -29.49
CA VAL A 6 22.65 -22.74 -28.28
C VAL A 6 22.32 -21.25 -28.11
N GLY A 7 21.08 -20.95 -27.77
CA GLY A 7 20.59 -19.57 -27.70
C GLY A 7 21.47 -18.70 -26.82
N ALA A 8 21.80 -17.51 -27.29
CA ALA A 8 22.41 -16.48 -26.45
C ALA A 8 21.43 -16.17 -25.31
N ASP A 9 21.93 -16.11 -24.07
CA ASP A 9 21.16 -15.62 -22.93
C ASP A 9 20.51 -14.28 -23.29
N ALA A 10 19.18 -14.24 -23.27
CA ALA A 10 18.49 -12.97 -23.27
C ALA A 10 18.90 -12.25 -21.98
N PRO A 11 19.43 -11.01 -22.05
CA PRO A 11 19.81 -10.30 -20.84
C PRO A 11 18.60 -10.17 -19.92
N GLY A 12 18.79 -10.48 -18.64
CA GLY A 12 17.73 -10.35 -17.63
C GLY A 12 17.12 -8.94 -17.63
N PRO A 13 15.85 -8.79 -17.22
CA PRO A 13 15.12 -7.54 -17.40
C PRO A 13 15.84 -6.37 -16.72
N VAL A 14 15.96 -5.27 -17.45
CA VAL A 14 16.74 -4.10 -17.03
C VAL A 14 16.10 -3.46 -15.79
N LEU A 15 16.89 -3.25 -14.73
CA LEU A 15 16.46 -2.61 -13.50
C LEU A 15 17.10 -1.21 -13.36
N HIS A 16 16.30 -0.19 -13.63
CA HIS A 16 16.68 1.21 -13.53
C HIS A 16 16.42 1.74 -12.12
N ARG A 17 17.48 1.95 -11.33
CA ARG A 17 17.38 2.55 -9.99
C ARG A 17 17.57 4.07 -10.04
N ARG A 18 16.74 4.82 -9.31
CA ARG A 18 16.80 6.29 -9.19
C ARG A 18 16.76 6.69 -7.70
N ASP A 19 17.46 7.75 -7.31
CA ASP A 19 17.31 8.29 -5.95
C ASP A 19 15.97 9.00 -5.77
N ALA A 20 15.60 9.90 -6.68
CA ALA A 20 14.34 10.62 -6.63
C ALA A 20 13.72 10.81 -8.02
N VAL A 21 12.39 10.72 -8.09
CA VAL A 21 11.58 11.00 -9.29
C VAL A 21 10.29 11.73 -8.89
N GLY A 22 9.55 12.26 -9.88
CA GLY A 22 8.16 12.68 -9.71
C GLY A 22 7.29 11.47 -9.33
N SER A 23 7.13 10.55 -10.27
CA SER A 23 6.57 9.22 -10.04
C SER A 23 7.30 8.19 -10.89
N THR A 24 7.56 6.99 -10.34
CA THR A 24 8.15 5.86 -11.09
C THR A 24 7.30 5.50 -12.30
N GLN A 25 5.99 5.67 -12.17
CA GLN A 25 4.98 5.42 -13.19
C GLN A 25 5.07 6.39 -14.38
N ASP A 26 5.45 7.65 -14.13
CA ASP A 26 5.62 8.66 -15.18
C ASP A 26 7.00 8.57 -15.84
N GLU A 27 8.04 8.26 -15.06
CA GLU A 27 9.39 8.03 -15.54
C GLU A 27 9.45 6.79 -16.45
N ALA A 28 8.81 5.69 -16.04
CA ALA A 28 8.65 4.49 -16.87
C ALA A 28 7.86 4.78 -18.17
N ALA A 29 6.82 5.61 -18.09
CA ALA A 29 6.10 6.07 -19.29
C ALA A 29 6.97 6.96 -20.20
N ALA A 30 7.93 7.71 -19.65
CA ALA A 30 8.89 8.49 -20.41
C ALA A 30 9.92 7.60 -21.13
N PHE A 31 10.40 6.55 -20.48
CA PHE A 31 11.34 5.58 -21.07
C PHE A 31 10.70 4.85 -22.26
N LEU A 32 9.45 4.39 -22.11
CA LEU A 32 8.67 3.84 -23.22
C LEU A 32 8.56 4.81 -24.41
N ARG A 33 8.27 6.10 -24.15
CA ARG A 33 8.22 7.14 -25.21
C ARG A 33 9.59 7.42 -25.83
N ALA A 34 10.68 7.20 -25.11
CA ALA A 34 12.06 7.31 -25.59
C ALA A 34 12.55 6.07 -26.37
N GLY A 35 11.76 4.98 -26.40
CA GLY A 35 12.08 3.76 -27.15
C GLY A 35 12.65 2.61 -26.31
N GLU A 36 12.66 2.72 -24.98
CA GLU A 36 13.05 1.61 -24.09
C GLU A 36 12.10 0.42 -24.31
N ALA A 37 12.65 -0.75 -24.64
CA ALA A 37 11.86 -1.94 -24.94
C ALA A 37 11.48 -2.71 -23.66
N PRO A 38 10.19 -3.06 -23.45
CA PRO A 38 9.81 -4.00 -22.40
C PRO A 38 10.42 -5.40 -22.62
N PRO A 39 10.69 -6.17 -21.55
CA PRO A 39 10.42 -5.86 -20.15
C PRO A 39 11.56 -5.09 -19.46
N PHE A 40 11.20 -4.05 -18.71
CA PHE A 40 12.13 -3.33 -17.82
C PHE A 40 11.42 -2.93 -16.52
N THR A 41 12.18 -2.62 -15.49
CA THR A 41 11.69 -2.15 -14.19
C THR A 41 12.37 -0.85 -13.83
N LEU A 42 11.62 0.09 -13.24
CA LEU A 42 12.16 1.30 -12.66
C LEU A 42 11.82 1.38 -11.17
N THR A 43 12.80 1.68 -10.32
CA THR A 43 12.59 1.93 -8.89
C THR A 43 13.11 3.29 -8.48
N ALA A 44 12.49 3.88 -7.46
CA ALA A 44 12.94 5.15 -6.89
C ALA A 44 12.99 5.09 -5.36
N ARG A 45 14.07 5.63 -4.75
CA ARG A 45 14.16 5.74 -3.28
C ARG A 45 13.18 6.73 -2.69
N ARG A 46 12.76 7.72 -3.47
CA ARG A 46 11.77 8.75 -3.12
C ARG A 46 10.91 9.12 -4.33
N GLN A 47 9.59 9.31 -4.13
CA GLN A 47 8.72 9.97 -5.10
C GLN A 47 8.24 11.33 -4.54
N THR A 48 8.35 12.41 -5.31
CA THR A 48 7.81 13.73 -4.92
C THR A 48 6.33 13.91 -5.27
N ALA A 49 5.82 13.14 -6.23
CA ALA A 49 4.46 13.18 -6.74
C ALA A 49 3.93 11.75 -6.98
N GLY A 50 4.19 10.84 -6.02
CA GLY A 50 3.78 9.44 -6.10
C GLY A 50 2.26 9.29 -6.28
N ARG A 51 1.83 8.40 -7.18
CA ARG A 51 0.43 8.21 -7.55
C ARG A 51 -0.18 6.94 -6.99
N GLY A 52 -1.44 7.03 -6.58
CA GLY A 52 -2.37 5.92 -6.44
C GLY A 52 -3.55 6.05 -7.42
N ARG A 53 -4.50 5.11 -7.33
CA ARG A 53 -5.75 5.14 -8.11
C ARG A 53 -6.57 6.40 -7.80
N LEU A 54 -7.37 6.84 -8.77
CA LEU A 54 -8.29 8.00 -8.66
C LEU A 54 -7.61 9.33 -8.31
N GLY A 55 -6.35 9.51 -8.73
CA GLY A 55 -5.58 10.74 -8.45
C GLY A 55 -5.18 10.91 -6.98
N ARG A 56 -5.37 9.89 -6.12
CA ARG A 56 -4.86 9.90 -4.75
C ARG A 56 -3.33 9.93 -4.76
N ALA A 57 -2.73 10.65 -3.82
CA ALA A 57 -1.28 10.61 -3.62
C ALA A 57 -0.85 9.29 -2.94
N PHE A 58 0.35 8.82 -3.27
CA PHE A 58 1.07 7.78 -2.54
C PHE A 58 2.29 8.40 -1.86
N ALA A 59 2.33 8.38 -0.53
CA ALA A 59 3.45 8.93 0.24
C ALA A 59 4.69 8.05 0.07
N SER A 60 5.79 8.65 -0.38
CA SER A 60 7.06 7.95 -0.59
C SER A 60 8.24 8.78 -0.06
N PRO A 61 8.44 8.82 1.27
CA PRO A 61 9.62 9.47 1.87
C PRO A 61 10.89 8.70 1.50
N ASP A 62 12.05 9.38 1.53
CA ASP A 62 13.35 8.77 1.20
C ASP A 62 13.62 7.52 2.05
N GLY A 63 13.83 6.38 1.38
CA GLY A 63 14.17 5.10 2.00
C GLY A 63 13.02 4.43 2.76
N ALA A 64 12.04 5.18 3.26
CA ALA A 64 10.92 4.68 4.03
C ALA A 64 9.88 3.89 3.21
N SER A 65 10.01 3.89 1.88
CA SER A 65 9.10 3.22 0.95
C SER A 65 9.84 2.57 -0.20
N LEU A 66 9.27 1.47 -0.70
CA LEU A 66 9.61 0.93 -2.00
C LEU A 66 8.62 1.49 -3.02
N SER A 67 9.12 2.13 -4.07
CA SER A 67 8.35 2.51 -5.25
C SER A 67 8.98 1.84 -6.46
N LEU A 68 8.22 0.99 -7.14
CA LEU A 68 8.64 0.17 -8.27
C LEU A 68 7.56 0.25 -9.36
N THR A 69 7.95 0.48 -10.61
CA THR A 69 7.08 0.28 -11.78
C THR A 69 7.74 -0.74 -12.69
N HIS A 70 7.10 -1.90 -12.87
CA HIS A 70 7.49 -2.88 -13.89
C HIS A 70 6.73 -2.60 -15.19
N VAL A 71 7.44 -2.62 -16.31
CA VAL A 71 6.88 -2.41 -17.64
C VAL A 71 6.91 -3.72 -18.40
N HIS A 72 5.74 -4.16 -18.85
CA HIS A 72 5.54 -5.42 -19.56
C HIS A 72 4.70 -5.20 -20.81
N ARG A 73 4.96 -5.95 -21.88
CA ARG A 73 4.19 -5.89 -23.13
C ARG A 73 3.32 -7.14 -23.24
N THR A 74 2.01 -6.96 -23.18
CA THR A 74 1.04 -8.06 -23.08
C THR A 74 0.38 -8.42 -24.41
N ALA A 75 0.20 -9.73 -24.64
CA ALA A 75 -0.64 -10.27 -25.70
C ALA A 75 -2.11 -10.45 -25.25
N ILE A 76 -2.38 -10.38 -23.94
CA ILE A 76 -3.72 -10.51 -23.35
C ILE A 76 -4.65 -9.40 -23.86
N THR A 77 -5.85 -9.76 -24.33
CA THR A 77 -6.83 -8.79 -24.84
C THR A 77 -7.35 -7.89 -23.71
N PRO A 78 -7.77 -6.64 -23.98
CA PRO A 78 -8.19 -5.70 -22.93
C PRO A 78 -9.23 -6.25 -21.94
N GLU A 79 -10.12 -7.12 -22.39
CA GLU A 79 -11.22 -7.73 -21.65
C GLU A 79 -10.74 -8.76 -20.61
N ALA A 80 -9.63 -9.46 -20.91
CA ALA A 80 -9.02 -10.47 -20.03
C ALA A 80 -7.99 -9.88 -19.05
N ARG A 81 -7.77 -8.55 -19.05
CA ARG A 81 -6.74 -7.90 -18.22
C ARG A 81 -7.09 -7.75 -16.74
N GLY A 82 -8.32 -8.09 -16.32
CA GLY A 82 -8.77 -7.95 -14.94
C GLY A 82 -7.91 -8.69 -13.90
N TRP A 83 -7.24 -9.78 -14.30
CA TRP A 83 -6.33 -10.53 -13.43
C TRP A 83 -4.96 -9.89 -13.19
N ILE A 84 -4.49 -8.96 -14.03
CA ILE A 84 -3.15 -8.36 -13.91
C ILE A 84 -2.92 -7.65 -12.56
N PRO A 85 -3.80 -6.74 -12.06
CA PRO A 85 -3.60 -6.13 -10.75
C PRO A 85 -3.65 -7.15 -9.60
N LEU A 86 -4.41 -8.24 -9.76
CA LEU A 86 -4.54 -9.30 -8.75
C LEU A 86 -3.28 -10.17 -8.69
N ALA A 87 -2.73 -10.52 -9.86
CA ALA A 87 -1.45 -11.20 -10.04
C ALA A 87 -0.26 -10.36 -9.53
N ALA A 88 -0.26 -9.05 -9.79
CA ALA A 88 0.73 -8.13 -9.21
C ALA A 88 0.66 -8.10 -7.66
N GLY A 89 -0.54 -8.25 -7.09
CA GLY A 89 -0.72 -8.43 -5.65
C GLY A 89 -0.15 -9.75 -5.12
N LEU A 90 -0.40 -10.86 -5.82
CA LEU A 90 0.20 -12.16 -5.48
C LEU A 90 1.73 -12.11 -5.54
N ALA A 91 2.28 -11.50 -6.59
CA ALA A 91 3.72 -11.27 -6.72
C ALA A 91 4.27 -10.47 -5.53
N ALA A 92 3.56 -9.42 -5.10
CA ALA A 92 3.95 -8.61 -3.95
C ALA A 92 3.88 -9.35 -2.60
N VAL A 93 2.84 -10.16 -2.35
CA VAL A 93 2.75 -10.99 -1.15
C VAL A 93 3.84 -12.06 -1.13
N ARG A 94 4.09 -12.73 -2.26
CA ARG A 94 5.16 -13.74 -2.40
C ARG A 94 6.55 -13.13 -2.20
N ALA A 95 6.81 -11.96 -2.79
CA ALA A 95 8.09 -11.28 -2.64
C ALA A 95 8.33 -10.78 -1.21
N LEU A 96 7.27 -10.28 -0.55
CA LEU A 96 7.32 -9.96 0.88
C LEU A 96 7.68 -11.20 1.70
N ASP A 97 6.91 -12.28 1.58
CA ASP A 97 7.06 -13.49 2.39
C ASP A 97 8.42 -14.18 2.22
N ALA A 98 9.01 -14.10 1.02
CA ALA A 98 10.35 -14.63 0.73
C ALA A 98 11.49 -13.86 1.41
N VAL A 99 11.31 -12.57 1.73
CA VAL A 99 12.35 -11.70 2.32
C VAL A 99 12.08 -11.43 3.80
N VAL A 100 10.81 -11.30 4.17
CA VAL A 100 10.31 -11.14 5.54
C VAL A 100 9.07 -12.03 5.65
N PRO A 101 9.11 -13.17 6.36
CA PRO A 101 7.93 -14.02 6.51
C PRO A 101 6.75 -13.23 7.06
N VAL A 102 5.64 -13.19 6.32
CA VAL A 102 4.44 -12.38 6.63
C VAL A 102 3.13 -13.15 6.43
N THR A 103 3.17 -14.43 6.03
CA THR A 103 1.95 -15.24 5.83
C THR A 103 1.74 -16.31 6.91
N GLY A 104 2.80 -16.68 7.63
CA GLY A 104 2.82 -17.70 8.69
C GLY A 104 2.03 -17.35 9.96
N GLU A 105 2.04 -18.27 10.93
CA GLU A 105 1.25 -18.16 12.17
C GLU A 105 1.91 -17.29 13.25
N ASP A 106 3.24 -17.16 13.22
CA ASP A 106 4.05 -16.47 14.25
C ASP A 106 4.05 -14.91 14.14
N GLY A 107 3.06 -14.30 13.49
CA GLY A 107 3.07 -12.84 13.29
C GLY A 107 1.85 -12.22 12.60
N VAL A 108 1.98 -10.95 12.23
CA VAL A 108 0.92 -10.19 11.56
C VAL A 108 0.79 -10.65 10.10
N ARG A 109 -0.24 -11.48 9.82
CA ARG A 109 -0.54 -11.95 8.47
C ARG A 109 -0.80 -10.78 7.51
N VAL A 110 -0.06 -10.73 6.40
CA VAL A 110 -0.33 -9.86 5.24
C VAL A 110 -1.15 -10.62 4.20
N GLY A 111 -2.06 -9.92 3.54
CA GLY A 111 -2.86 -10.44 2.43
C GLY A 111 -3.40 -9.33 1.53
N LEU A 112 -4.27 -9.72 0.61
CA LEU A 112 -4.76 -8.87 -0.47
C LEU A 112 -6.17 -8.36 -0.18
N LYS A 113 -6.35 -7.05 -0.29
CA LYS A 113 -7.66 -6.42 -0.28
C LYS A 113 -7.98 -6.01 -1.72
N TRP A 114 -8.96 -6.69 -2.30
CA TRP A 114 -9.40 -6.43 -3.68
C TRP A 114 -9.75 -4.95 -3.91
N PRO A 115 -9.39 -4.35 -5.06
CA PRO A 115 -8.68 -4.99 -6.20
C PRO A 115 -7.15 -4.82 -6.16
N ASN A 116 -6.59 -3.97 -5.30
CA ASN A 116 -5.24 -3.44 -5.55
C ASN A 116 -4.42 -3.09 -4.29
N ASP A 117 -4.88 -3.44 -3.09
CA ASP A 117 -4.22 -3.00 -1.85
C ASP A 117 -3.63 -4.19 -1.08
N LEU A 118 -2.42 -4.03 -0.55
CA LEU A 118 -1.84 -4.97 0.42
C LEU A 118 -2.22 -4.51 1.84
N HIS A 119 -2.77 -5.42 2.63
CA HIS A 119 -3.22 -5.15 3.98
C HIS A 119 -2.70 -6.19 4.98
N THR A 120 -2.48 -5.78 6.22
CA THR A 120 -2.39 -6.67 7.37
C THR A 120 -3.78 -7.17 7.75
N ALA A 121 -3.88 -8.34 8.40
CA ALA A 121 -5.16 -8.97 8.74
C ALA A 121 -6.04 -8.15 9.69
N ASP A 122 -5.43 -7.28 10.51
CA ASP A 122 -6.07 -6.27 11.36
C ASP A 122 -6.71 -5.10 10.57
N GLY A 123 -6.48 -5.04 9.25
CA GLY A 123 -7.08 -4.08 8.33
C GLY A 123 -6.20 -2.88 7.97
N ARG A 124 -4.99 -2.73 8.52
CA ARG A 124 -4.08 -1.63 8.14
C ARG A 124 -3.48 -1.86 6.74
N LYS A 125 -3.21 -0.77 6.00
CA LYS A 125 -2.73 -0.79 4.60
C LYS A 125 -1.21 -0.72 4.54
N LEU A 126 -0.57 -1.78 4.07
CA LEU A 126 0.88 -1.88 3.90
C LEU A 126 1.36 -1.30 2.56
N GLY A 127 0.52 -1.35 1.52
CA GLY A 127 0.91 -0.94 0.18
C GLY A 127 -0.24 -0.90 -0.81
N GLY A 128 0.07 -0.53 -2.04
CA GLY A 128 -0.91 -0.40 -3.12
C GLY A 128 -0.30 -0.65 -4.50
N ILE A 129 -1.16 -1.11 -5.40
CA ILE A 129 -0.86 -1.45 -6.78
C ILE A 129 -1.61 -0.46 -7.69
N LEU A 130 -0.94 -0.03 -8.75
CA LEU A 130 -1.48 0.83 -9.80
C LEU A 130 -1.06 0.25 -11.16
N VAL A 131 -2.01 -0.33 -11.90
CA VAL A 131 -1.79 -0.76 -13.28
C VAL A 131 -2.33 0.31 -14.20
N GLU A 132 -1.50 0.77 -15.13
CA GLU A 132 -1.92 1.65 -16.23
C GLU A 132 -1.53 1.04 -17.57
N VAL A 133 -2.36 1.26 -18.58
CA VAL A 133 -2.07 0.87 -19.97
C VAL A 133 -1.53 2.07 -20.75
N ARG A 134 -0.59 1.83 -21.66
CA ARG A 134 -0.09 2.78 -22.66
C ARG A 134 -0.14 2.12 -24.04
N GLY A 135 -0.69 2.85 -25.02
CA GLY A 135 -1.07 2.24 -26.31
C GLY A 135 -2.05 1.08 -26.11
N ALA A 136 -1.94 0.04 -26.92
CA ALA A 136 -2.78 -1.15 -26.82
C ALA A 136 -2.19 -2.26 -25.94
N HIS A 137 -0.86 -2.32 -25.74
CA HIS A 137 -0.16 -3.51 -25.21
C HIS A 137 0.79 -3.24 -24.03
N ASP A 138 1.21 -2.00 -23.78
CA ASP A 138 2.22 -1.74 -22.75
C ASP A 138 1.55 -1.50 -21.40
N LEU A 139 1.89 -2.34 -20.42
CA LEU A 139 1.40 -2.30 -19.06
C LEU A 139 2.47 -1.68 -18.16
N LEU A 140 2.09 -0.70 -17.35
CA LEU A 140 2.92 -0.11 -16.31
C LEU A 140 2.34 -0.53 -14.97
N ILE A 141 3.00 -1.49 -14.32
CA ILE A 141 2.57 -2.14 -13.08
C ILE A 141 3.34 -1.51 -11.93
N GLY A 142 2.77 -0.46 -11.36
CA GLY A 142 3.29 0.24 -10.18
C GLY A 142 2.94 -0.51 -8.90
N ILE A 143 3.94 -0.71 -8.03
CA ILE A 143 3.82 -1.26 -6.68
C ILE A 143 4.49 -0.31 -5.70
N GLY A 144 3.73 0.15 -4.71
CA GLY A 144 4.21 0.95 -3.59
C GLY A 144 4.06 0.18 -2.27
N LEU A 145 5.15 0.00 -1.52
CA LEU A 145 5.16 -0.65 -0.20
C LEU A 145 5.76 0.28 0.87
N ASN A 146 5.14 0.32 2.04
CA ASN A 146 5.63 1.05 3.20
C ASN A 146 6.70 0.22 3.93
N LEU A 147 7.98 0.58 3.79
CA LEU A 147 9.09 -0.17 4.42
C LEU A 147 9.30 0.24 5.88
N ARG A 148 9.29 1.54 6.18
CA ARG A 148 9.55 2.08 7.51
C ARG A 148 8.45 3.06 7.91
N GLY A 149 8.05 3.00 9.18
CA GLY A 149 7.06 3.92 9.76
C GLY A 149 7.64 4.93 10.76
N PRO A 150 6.78 5.83 11.29
CA PRO A 150 5.37 6.01 10.89
C PRO A 150 5.24 6.58 9.47
N VAL A 151 4.20 6.17 8.75
CA VAL A 151 3.89 6.72 7.42
C VAL A 151 3.20 8.07 7.60
N LEU A 152 3.82 9.14 7.10
CA LEU A 152 3.33 10.51 7.28
C LEU A 152 2.70 11.08 6.00
N GLY A 153 1.66 11.90 6.16
CA GLY A 153 1.05 12.71 5.11
C GLY A 153 1.87 13.94 4.75
N ALA A 154 1.40 14.72 3.79
CA ALA A 154 2.04 15.96 3.36
C ALA A 154 2.01 17.07 4.43
N ASP A 155 1.10 16.95 5.40
CA ASP A 155 0.97 17.76 6.61
C ASP A 155 1.87 17.29 7.77
N GLY A 156 2.60 16.18 7.59
CA GLY A 156 3.40 15.54 8.63
C GLY A 156 2.60 14.70 9.62
N ALA A 157 1.28 14.57 9.47
CA ALA A 157 0.46 13.75 10.35
C ALA A 157 0.54 12.25 9.96
N PRO A 158 0.44 11.30 10.92
CA PRO A 158 0.37 9.88 10.59
C PRO A 158 -0.83 9.54 9.72
N VAL A 159 -0.61 8.81 8.61
CA VAL A 159 -1.67 8.38 7.70
C VAL A 159 -2.58 7.36 8.41
N PRO A 160 -3.88 7.65 8.62
CA PRO A 160 -4.76 6.77 9.38
C PRO A 160 -4.89 5.38 8.75
N GLY A 161 -4.64 4.35 9.55
CA GLY A 161 -4.73 2.95 9.10
C GLY A 161 -3.61 2.50 8.16
N ALA A 162 -2.48 3.23 8.07
CA ALA A 162 -1.28 2.70 7.42
C ALA A 162 -0.60 1.60 8.27
N ALA A 163 0.03 0.64 7.58
CA ALA A 163 0.99 -0.31 8.12
C ALA A 163 2.35 -0.10 7.43
N TRP A 164 3.42 -0.60 8.04
CA TRP A 164 4.79 -0.57 7.54
C TRP A 164 5.54 -1.83 7.97
N LEU A 165 6.56 -2.24 7.22
CA LEU A 165 7.33 -3.44 7.53
C LEU A 165 8.12 -3.30 8.84
N ARG A 166 8.91 -2.24 8.99
CA ARG A 166 9.92 -2.11 10.06
C ARG A 166 9.78 -0.85 10.93
N GLY A 167 10.15 -1.00 12.19
CA GLY A 167 10.12 0.04 13.22
C GLY A 167 8.93 -0.12 14.17
N GLU A 168 8.86 0.75 15.19
CA GLU A 168 7.82 0.75 16.22
C GLU A 168 6.41 0.68 15.62
N GLY A 169 5.55 -0.22 16.13
CA GLY A 169 4.19 -0.47 15.63
C GLY A 169 4.10 -1.11 14.22
N GLY A 170 5.23 -1.44 13.61
CA GLY A 170 5.32 -2.13 12.33
C GLY A 170 5.02 -3.63 12.41
N ILE A 171 5.20 -4.32 11.29
CA ILE A 171 5.09 -5.80 11.25
C ILE A 171 6.30 -6.46 11.93
N ARG A 172 7.45 -5.80 11.91
CA ARG A 172 8.70 -6.17 12.58
C ARG A 172 9.22 -4.96 13.36
N GLU A 173 9.22 -5.04 14.69
CA GLU A 173 9.63 -3.91 15.56
C GLU A 173 11.15 -3.64 15.56
N GLU A 174 11.95 -4.50 14.92
CA GLU A 174 13.40 -4.41 14.84
C GLU A 174 13.91 -3.11 14.18
N ALA A 175 14.73 -2.37 14.91
CA ALA A 175 15.35 -1.14 14.44
C ALA A 175 16.78 -1.36 13.91
N GLY A 176 17.08 -0.89 12.70
CA GLY A 176 18.45 -0.76 12.20
C GLY A 176 18.52 -0.33 10.74
N ALA A 177 19.23 0.76 10.45
CA ALA A 177 19.29 1.38 9.11
C ALA A 177 20.12 0.62 8.05
N PRO A 178 21.26 -0.04 8.35
CA PRO A 178 22.01 -0.80 7.33
C PRO A 178 21.20 -1.93 6.69
N ALA A 179 20.26 -2.51 7.43
CA ALA A 179 19.37 -3.55 6.95
C ALA A 179 18.28 -3.03 6.00
N ASP A 180 17.97 -1.72 5.96
CA ASP A 180 16.91 -1.20 5.09
C ASP A 180 17.33 -1.15 3.61
N GLY A 181 18.61 -0.86 3.32
CA GLY A 181 19.15 -0.92 1.96
C GLY A 181 19.12 -2.35 1.41
N ALA A 182 19.66 -3.29 2.17
CA ALA A 182 19.65 -4.71 1.82
C ALA A 182 18.22 -5.29 1.73
N LEU A 183 17.33 -4.94 2.66
CA LEU A 183 15.90 -5.31 2.60
C LEU A 183 15.25 -4.78 1.32
N ARG A 184 15.51 -3.52 0.98
CA ARG A 184 14.97 -2.89 -0.23
C ARG A 184 15.46 -3.61 -1.48
N GLU A 185 16.76 -3.85 -1.60
CA GLU A 185 17.36 -4.55 -2.74
C GLU A 185 16.81 -5.97 -2.88
N ALA A 186 16.74 -6.73 -1.78
CA ALA A 186 16.13 -8.06 -1.76
C ALA A 186 14.64 -8.04 -2.16
N LEU A 187 13.86 -7.04 -1.71
CA LEU A 187 12.47 -6.86 -2.13
C LEU A 187 12.34 -6.44 -3.60
N GLU A 188 13.22 -5.58 -4.12
CA GLU A 188 13.26 -5.21 -5.54
C GLU A 188 13.48 -6.44 -6.41
N GLU A 189 14.47 -7.28 -6.07
CA GLU A 189 14.79 -8.51 -6.80
C GLU A 189 13.68 -9.56 -6.69
N ALA A 190 13.17 -9.80 -5.48
CA ALA A 190 12.07 -10.73 -5.26
C ALA A 190 10.76 -10.30 -5.96
N LEU A 191 10.46 -9.00 -6.01
CA LEU A 191 9.31 -8.47 -6.75
C LEU A 191 9.47 -8.62 -8.26
N VAL A 192 10.65 -8.31 -8.81
CA VAL A 192 10.90 -8.44 -10.26
C VAL A 192 10.86 -9.89 -10.71
N ALA A 193 11.35 -10.83 -9.89
CA ALA A 193 11.19 -12.26 -10.13
C ALA A 193 9.71 -12.68 -10.04
N ALA A 194 9.03 -12.34 -8.94
CA ALA A 194 7.66 -12.77 -8.70
C ALA A 194 6.64 -12.18 -9.70
N LEU A 195 6.84 -10.93 -10.15
CA LEU A 195 6.03 -10.32 -11.20
C LEU A 195 6.20 -11.04 -12.54
N ARG A 196 7.44 -11.36 -12.93
CA ARG A 196 7.70 -12.11 -14.17
C ARG A 196 6.99 -13.45 -14.15
N ASP A 197 7.13 -14.20 -13.07
CA ASP A 197 6.52 -15.53 -12.93
C ASP A 197 4.98 -15.48 -13.01
N GLU A 198 4.32 -14.50 -12.38
CA GLU A 198 2.85 -14.37 -12.43
C GLU A 198 2.34 -13.80 -13.77
N LEU A 199 3.10 -12.91 -14.41
CA LEU A 199 2.77 -12.40 -15.74
C LEU A 199 2.95 -13.48 -16.81
N GLU A 200 4.05 -14.24 -16.78
CA GLU A 200 4.30 -15.36 -17.70
C GLU A 200 3.18 -16.42 -17.59
N ARG A 201 2.72 -16.73 -16.37
CA ARG A 201 1.54 -17.58 -16.16
C ARG A 201 0.29 -17.05 -16.86
N LEU A 202 -0.05 -15.77 -16.66
CA LEU A 202 -1.23 -15.17 -17.31
C LEU A 202 -1.08 -15.06 -18.83
N GLU A 203 0.09 -14.74 -19.38
CA GLU A 203 0.30 -14.73 -20.83
C GLU A 203 0.11 -16.13 -21.43
N SER A 204 0.61 -17.17 -20.74
CA SER A 204 0.50 -18.57 -21.19
C SER A 204 -0.95 -19.09 -21.29
N THR A 205 -1.87 -18.45 -20.56
CA THR A 205 -3.33 -18.76 -20.56
C THR A 205 -4.17 -17.65 -21.17
N GLN A 206 -3.54 -16.71 -21.91
CA GLN A 206 -4.20 -15.56 -22.55
C GLN A 206 -5.02 -14.66 -21.60
N GLY A 207 -4.66 -14.66 -20.31
CA GLY A 207 -5.33 -13.89 -19.25
C GLY A 207 -6.35 -14.68 -18.43
N ASP A 208 -6.58 -15.96 -18.75
CA ASP A 208 -7.45 -16.81 -17.93
C ASP A 208 -6.81 -17.07 -16.56
N GLY A 209 -7.44 -16.53 -15.51
CA GLY A 209 -6.95 -16.62 -14.14
C GLY A 209 -7.28 -17.94 -13.44
N ASP A 210 -8.22 -18.73 -13.95
CA ASP A 210 -8.49 -20.08 -13.44
C ASP A 210 -7.41 -21.05 -13.95
N ASP A 211 -7.15 -21.07 -15.26
CA ASP A 211 -6.13 -21.91 -15.89
C ASP A 211 -4.70 -21.55 -15.42
N ALA A 212 -4.40 -20.27 -15.17
CA ALA A 212 -3.12 -19.84 -14.60
C ALA A 212 -2.96 -20.21 -13.09
N GLY A 213 -4.01 -20.76 -12.48
CA GLY A 213 -4.13 -20.98 -11.04
C GLY A 213 -4.13 -19.70 -10.20
N THR A 214 -4.20 -18.54 -10.85
CA THR A 214 -4.11 -17.20 -10.24
C THR A 214 -5.31 -16.95 -9.33
N ARG A 215 -6.53 -17.33 -9.73
CA ARG A 215 -7.74 -17.24 -8.91
C ARG A 215 -7.62 -18.04 -7.63
N GLY A 216 -7.16 -19.31 -7.72
CA GLY A 216 -6.96 -20.18 -6.56
C GLY A 216 -5.99 -19.57 -5.55
N ARG A 217 -4.81 -19.12 -6.01
CA ARG A 217 -3.82 -18.43 -5.17
C ARG A 217 -4.41 -17.14 -4.57
N TYR A 218 -5.07 -16.31 -5.38
CA TYR A 218 -5.62 -15.02 -4.94
C TYR A 218 -6.71 -15.20 -3.88
N THR A 219 -7.62 -16.15 -4.07
CA THR A 219 -8.72 -16.45 -3.12
C THR A 219 -8.19 -16.80 -1.73
N VAL A 220 -7.11 -17.59 -1.64
CA VAL A 220 -6.48 -17.92 -0.35
C VAL A 220 -5.83 -16.69 0.31
N SER A 221 -5.24 -15.79 -0.47
CA SER A 221 -4.63 -14.55 0.03
C SER A 221 -5.62 -13.40 0.26
N CYS A 222 -6.89 -13.51 -0.17
CA CYS A 222 -7.82 -12.38 -0.21
C CYS A 222 -8.52 -12.12 1.14
N LEU A 223 -8.12 -11.04 1.81
CA LEU A 223 -8.71 -10.55 3.05
C LEU A 223 -10.11 -9.94 2.89
N THR A 224 -10.58 -9.74 1.64
CA THR A 224 -11.93 -9.22 1.35
C THR A 224 -13.00 -10.31 1.36
N LEU A 225 -12.67 -11.55 0.95
CA LEU A 225 -13.66 -12.62 0.85
C LEU A 225 -14.21 -13.03 2.22
N GLY A 226 -15.48 -13.44 2.25
CA GLY A 226 -16.24 -13.77 3.46
C GLY A 226 -16.70 -12.55 4.28
N ARG A 227 -16.20 -11.33 4.01
CA ARG A 227 -16.56 -10.13 4.78
C ARG A 227 -17.78 -9.41 4.21
N ALA A 228 -18.53 -8.76 5.10
CA ALA A 228 -19.49 -7.73 4.72
C ALA A 228 -18.74 -6.50 4.19
N VAL A 229 -19.14 -6.00 3.02
CA VAL A 229 -18.47 -4.88 2.35
C VAL A 229 -19.47 -3.86 1.82
N ARG A 230 -19.02 -2.60 1.77
CA ARG A 230 -19.53 -1.60 0.85
C ARG A 230 -18.52 -1.45 -0.28
N VAL A 231 -19.00 -1.51 -1.52
CA VAL A 231 -18.21 -1.18 -2.70
C VAL A 231 -18.79 0.09 -3.30
N ASP A 232 -17.96 1.11 -3.47
CA ASP A 232 -18.27 2.32 -4.23
C ASP A 232 -17.76 2.06 -5.67
N PRO A 233 -18.63 1.70 -6.64
CA PRO A 233 -18.18 1.29 -7.97
C PRO A 233 -17.67 2.49 -8.75
N LEU A 234 -16.69 2.25 -9.60
CA LEU A 234 -16.20 3.25 -10.54
C LEU A 234 -16.92 3.02 -11.87
N GLY A 235 -17.73 3.99 -12.29
CA GLY A 235 -18.48 3.90 -13.54
C GLY A 235 -17.54 3.77 -14.74
N GLU A 236 -18.04 3.14 -15.81
CA GLU A 236 -17.32 3.08 -17.08
C GLU A 236 -17.02 4.49 -17.58
N THR A 237 -15.74 4.82 -17.74
CA THR A 237 -15.32 6.05 -18.42
C THR A 237 -15.47 5.89 -19.92
N GLY A 238 -16.72 5.93 -20.39
CA GLY A 238 -17.05 6.10 -21.79
C GLY A 238 -16.57 7.46 -22.31
N ALA A 239 -16.24 7.53 -23.60
CA ALA A 239 -15.79 8.75 -24.24
C ALA A 239 -16.94 9.77 -24.44
N GLY A 240 -17.23 10.55 -23.40
CA GLY A 240 -18.10 11.72 -23.47
C GLY A 240 -19.36 11.63 -22.60
N GLY A 241 -19.46 12.55 -21.63
CA GLY A 241 -20.65 12.73 -20.80
C GLY A 241 -20.41 12.45 -19.31
N ALA A 242 -21.02 13.26 -18.46
CA ALA A 242 -21.00 13.04 -17.01
C ALA A 242 -21.98 11.92 -16.64
N GLN A 243 -21.53 10.66 -16.68
CA GLN A 243 -22.25 9.56 -16.06
C GLN A 243 -22.20 9.71 -14.53
N SER A 244 -23.36 9.71 -13.88
CA SER A 244 -23.44 9.62 -12.42
C SER A 244 -22.85 8.29 -11.96
N ALA A 245 -22.00 8.30 -10.94
CA ALA A 245 -21.38 7.08 -10.43
C ALA A 245 -22.46 6.05 -10.01
N PRO A 246 -22.28 4.75 -10.28
CA PRO A 246 -23.25 3.74 -9.85
C PRO A 246 -23.49 3.80 -8.34
N PRO A 247 -24.72 3.51 -7.87
CA PRO A 247 -25.00 3.52 -6.44
C PRO A 247 -24.10 2.53 -5.69
N ALA A 248 -23.69 2.89 -4.48
CA ALA A 248 -22.83 2.06 -3.65
C ALA A 248 -23.51 0.71 -3.35
N LEU A 249 -22.81 -0.38 -3.69
CA LEU A 249 -23.29 -1.74 -3.48
C LEU A 249 -22.89 -2.21 -2.08
N ARG A 250 -23.76 -3.01 -1.45
CA ARG A 250 -23.52 -3.64 -0.15
C ARG A 250 -23.85 -5.13 -0.23
N GLY A 251 -23.07 -5.94 0.47
CA GLY A 251 -23.25 -7.39 0.51
C GLY A 251 -22.08 -8.10 1.15
N ILE A 252 -22.13 -9.43 1.17
CA ILE A 252 -21.00 -10.27 1.51
C ILE A 252 -20.16 -10.51 0.25
N ALA A 253 -18.85 -10.28 0.33
CA ALA A 253 -17.92 -10.67 -0.71
C ALA A 253 -17.80 -12.20 -0.74
N ARG A 254 -18.28 -12.84 -1.81
CA ARG A 254 -18.34 -14.31 -1.91
C ARG A 254 -17.20 -14.92 -2.70
N ASP A 255 -16.81 -14.29 -3.79
CA ASP A 255 -15.88 -14.86 -4.77
C ASP A 255 -15.20 -13.75 -5.59
N ILE A 256 -14.16 -14.11 -6.34
CA ILE A 256 -13.65 -13.36 -7.48
C ILE A 256 -14.01 -14.16 -8.73
N ASP A 257 -14.72 -13.59 -9.70
CA ASP A 257 -15.11 -14.32 -10.91
C ASP A 257 -13.95 -14.54 -11.89
N GLY A 258 -14.18 -15.30 -12.97
CA GLY A 258 -13.16 -15.61 -13.98
C GLY A 258 -12.54 -14.40 -14.70
N TYR A 259 -13.10 -13.20 -14.54
CA TYR A 259 -12.56 -11.94 -15.08
C TYR A 259 -11.83 -11.10 -14.01
N GLY A 260 -11.63 -11.61 -12.79
CA GLY A 260 -10.98 -10.90 -11.69
C GLY A 260 -11.91 -9.97 -10.90
N ARG A 261 -13.23 -10.10 -11.06
CA ARG A 261 -14.22 -9.14 -10.52
C ARG A 261 -14.79 -9.60 -9.19
N LEU A 262 -15.03 -8.66 -8.28
CA LEU A 262 -15.55 -8.99 -6.95
C LEU A 262 -17.03 -9.38 -7.02
N VAL A 263 -17.36 -10.61 -6.63
CA VAL A 263 -18.74 -11.11 -6.58
C VAL A 263 -19.35 -10.85 -5.22
N LEU A 264 -20.39 -10.02 -5.19
CA LEU A 264 -21.17 -9.68 -4.01
C LEU A 264 -22.48 -10.46 -3.95
N ASP A 265 -22.85 -10.88 -2.75
CA ASP A 265 -24.16 -11.40 -2.37
C ASP A 265 -24.85 -10.36 -1.47
N SER A 266 -25.95 -9.76 -1.96
CA SER A 266 -26.66 -8.70 -1.24
C SER A 266 -27.61 -9.22 -0.14
N GLY A 267 -27.75 -10.54 0.03
CA GLY A 267 -28.68 -11.16 0.98
C GLY A 267 -30.16 -11.05 0.59
N THR A 268 -30.48 -10.37 -0.51
CA THR A 268 -31.85 -10.16 -1.01
C THR A 268 -32.14 -11.09 -2.19
N GLY A 269 -32.24 -12.40 -1.90
CA GLY A 269 -32.40 -13.47 -2.89
C GLY A 269 -31.06 -13.98 -3.47
N GLU A 270 -31.12 -14.91 -4.42
CA GLU A 270 -29.93 -15.57 -5.01
C GLU A 270 -29.05 -14.66 -5.91
N ARG A 271 -29.43 -13.39 -6.09
CA ARG A 271 -28.83 -12.51 -7.10
C ARG A 271 -27.44 -12.03 -6.70
N ARG A 272 -26.42 -12.74 -7.17
CA ARG A 272 -25.01 -12.29 -7.11
C ARG A 272 -24.76 -11.16 -8.10
N THR A 273 -23.93 -10.18 -7.71
CA THR A 273 -23.53 -9.04 -8.54
C THR A 273 -22.01 -8.98 -8.62
N ALA A 274 -21.45 -9.06 -9.83
CA ALA A 274 -20.02 -8.82 -10.06
C ALA A 274 -19.74 -7.31 -10.13
N VAL A 275 -18.57 -6.88 -9.64
CA VAL A 275 -18.10 -5.49 -9.72
C VAL A 275 -16.70 -5.49 -10.32
N ASP A 276 -16.56 -4.87 -11.50
CA ASP A 276 -15.29 -4.84 -12.25
C ASP A 276 -14.22 -4.04 -11.50
N VAL A 277 -14.56 -2.81 -11.08
CA VAL A 277 -13.61 -1.87 -10.47
C VAL A 277 -14.32 -0.99 -9.44
N GLY A 278 -13.77 -0.86 -8.23
CA GLY A 278 -14.34 0.00 -7.19
C GLY A 278 -13.40 0.29 -6.01
N ASP A 279 -13.86 1.12 -5.08
CA ASP A 279 -13.29 1.29 -3.75
C ASP A 279 -14.04 0.39 -2.75
N VAL A 280 -13.33 -0.53 -2.10
CA VAL A 280 -13.93 -1.45 -1.11
C VAL A 280 -13.69 -0.97 0.32
N ARG A 281 -14.76 -0.93 1.12
CA ARG A 281 -14.71 -0.74 2.57
C ARG A 281 -15.23 -2.01 3.24
N HIS A 282 -14.39 -2.67 4.03
CA HIS A 282 -14.85 -3.71 4.94
C HIS A 282 -15.74 -3.06 5.98
N LEU A 283 -16.97 -3.56 6.12
CA LEU A 283 -17.87 -3.12 7.16
C LEU A 283 -17.46 -3.83 8.45
N ARG A 284 -17.63 -3.16 9.60
CA ARG A 284 -17.60 -3.87 10.87
C ARG A 284 -18.78 -4.86 10.88
N PRO A 285 -18.67 -6.01 11.57
CA PRO A 285 -19.87 -6.78 11.89
C PRO A 285 -20.85 -5.84 12.56
N ASP A 286 -22.07 -5.73 12.03
CA ASP A 286 -23.10 -4.94 12.69
C ASP A 286 -23.28 -5.54 14.10
N ALA A 287 -23.11 -4.70 15.12
CA ALA A 287 -23.47 -5.11 16.48
C ALA A 287 -24.95 -5.54 16.43
N PRO A 288 -25.32 -6.68 17.03
CA PRO A 288 -26.66 -7.23 16.87
C PRO A 288 -27.68 -6.14 17.21
N SER A 289 -28.51 -5.79 16.22
CA SER A 289 -29.48 -4.72 16.34
C SER A 289 -30.39 -5.02 17.51
N GLY A 290 -30.16 -4.33 18.64
CA GLY A 290 -30.92 -4.53 19.85
C GLY A 290 -32.39 -4.36 19.53
N THR A 291 -33.15 -5.44 19.64
CA THR A 291 -34.61 -5.42 19.52
C THR A 291 -35.12 -4.52 20.63
N ALA A 292 -35.47 -3.28 20.28
CA ALA A 292 -36.14 -2.36 21.17
C ALA A 292 -37.53 -2.94 21.46
N HIS A 293 -37.64 -3.71 22.55
CA HIS A 293 -38.93 -4.01 23.15
C HIS A 293 -39.49 -2.69 23.68
N GLU A 294 -40.38 -2.06 22.91
CA GLU A 294 -41.28 -1.04 23.42
C GLU A 294 -42.10 -1.66 24.55
N THR A 295 -41.68 -1.39 25.79
CA THR A 295 -42.45 -1.74 26.98
C THR A 295 -43.31 -0.53 27.32
N THR A 296 -44.51 -0.47 26.75
CA THR A 296 -45.51 0.55 27.08
C THR A 296 -45.86 0.46 28.56
N THR A 297 -45.55 1.51 29.32
CA THR A 297 -46.15 1.71 30.66
C THR A 297 -46.48 3.18 30.84
N ALA A 298 -47.77 3.48 30.99
CA ALA A 298 -48.29 4.80 31.30
C ALA A 298 -48.98 4.77 32.66
N GLY A 299 -48.98 5.91 33.34
CA GLY A 299 -49.57 6.12 34.67
C GLY A 299 -48.51 6.26 35.77
N GLU A 300 -48.56 7.23 36.68
CA GLU A 300 -49.37 8.45 36.80
C GLU A 300 -48.84 9.24 38.01
N ASN A 301 -49.18 10.52 38.10
CA ASN A 301 -48.76 11.53 39.08
C ASN A 301 -48.64 11.10 40.57
N THR A 302 -47.76 11.78 41.33
CA THR A 302 -48.20 12.69 42.43
C THR A 302 -47.08 13.60 42.94
N ALA A 303 -47.44 14.70 43.62
CA ALA A 303 -46.56 15.81 44.00
C ALA A 303 -46.02 15.71 45.46
N GLY A 304 -45.01 16.50 45.78
CA GLY A 304 -44.49 16.73 47.13
C GLY A 304 -43.63 17.99 47.21
N GLU A 305 -43.91 18.89 48.17
CA GLU A 305 -43.37 20.26 48.24
C GLU A 305 -42.17 20.45 49.20
N ASN A 306 -41.44 21.56 49.01
CA ASN A 306 -40.72 22.39 50.00
C ASN A 306 -39.64 21.74 50.93
N THR A 307 -38.42 22.30 51.06
CA THR A 307 -38.18 23.51 51.88
C THR A 307 -36.74 24.07 51.79
N ALA A 308 -36.62 25.41 51.89
CA ALA A 308 -35.56 26.28 52.47
C ALA A 308 -34.03 26.01 52.33
N GLY A 309 -33.26 27.08 52.05
CA GLY A 309 -31.79 27.20 52.22
C GLY A 309 -31.35 27.63 53.65
N PRO A 310 -30.19 28.31 53.90
CA PRO A 310 -29.45 29.20 52.98
C PRO A 310 -27.88 29.26 53.05
N SER A 311 -27.28 29.98 52.08
CA SER A 311 -26.14 30.96 52.17
C SER A 311 -24.85 30.74 53.01
N ALA A 312 -23.68 30.74 52.34
CA ALA A 312 -22.46 31.58 52.55
C ALA A 312 -21.26 30.96 51.78
N ALA A 313 -20.60 31.59 50.79
CA ALA A 313 -19.61 32.68 50.87
C ALA A 313 -18.33 32.33 51.69
N ASP A 314 -17.15 32.20 51.05
CA ASP A 314 -16.12 33.29 51.04
C ASP A 314 -14.84 33.01 50.18
N SER A 315 -14.21 34.11 49.76
CA SER A 315 -12.77 34.43 49.51
C SER A 315 -11.72 33.51 48.82
N ALA A 316 -11.21 34.05 47.69
CA ALA A 316 -9.81 34.45 47.43
C ALA A 316 -8.62 33.45 47.19
N ARG A 317 -7.95 33.69 46.04
CA ARG A 317 -6.54 33.39 45.66
C ARG A 317 -5.54 34.36 46.39
N PRO A 318 -4.21 34.34 46.12
CA PRO A 318 -3.22 33.24 45.97
C PRO A 318 -1.94 33.51 46.82
N ARG A 319 -0.89 32.66 46.73
CA ARG A 319 0.50 33.04 47.10
C ARG A 319 1.56 32.39 46.20
N ALA A 320 2.76 32.98 46.16
CA ALA A 320 3.83 32.67 45.22
C ALA A 320 5.23 32.64 45.88
N ALA A 321 6.19 32.06 45.14
CA ALA A 321 7.63 32.35 45.06
C ALA A 321 8.60 32.13 46.25
N ALA A 322 9.61 31.27 45.99
CA ALA A 322 11.06 31.44 46.23
C ALA A 322 11.75 30.36 45.35
N GLN A 323 12.77 30.53 44.49
CA GLN A 323 13.98 31.37 44.38
C GLN A 323 15.12 31.06 45.36
N ASP A 324 16.08 30.24 44.91
CA ASP A 324 17.56 30.39 44.94
C ASP A 324 18.22 29.02 44.60
N ALA A 325 19.44 28.88 44.08
CA ALA A 325 20.40 29.79 43.44
C ALA A 325 21.39 28.95 42.57
N ALA A 326 22.23 29.59 41.76
CA ALA A 326 23.33 28.98 40.99
C ALA A 326 24.56 29.92 41.00
N PRO A 327 25.69 29.57 40.35
CA PRO A 327 26.56 28.39 40.48
C PRO A 327 27.93 28.82 41.08
N PRO A 328 29.06 28.13 40.78
CA PRO A 328 30.10 28.88 40.05
C PRO A 328 30.86 28.09 38.97
N SER A 329 31.68 28.83 38.22
CA SER A 329 32.37 28.46 36.99
C SER A 329 33.90 28.35 37.12
N ASN A 330 34.55 27.56 36.26
CA ASN A 330 35.76 27.88 35.48
C ASN A 330 36.15 26.62 34.65
N ARG A 331 36.43 26.62 33.33
CA ARG A 331 37.18 27.51 32.41
C ARG A 331 38.67 27.12 32.28
N ARG A 332 39.06 26.62 31.10
CA ARG A 332 40.24 26.97 30.26
C ARG A 332 40.37 25.94 29.11
N GLU A 333 40.32 26.38 27.84
CA GLU A 333 41.47 26.65 26.93
C GLU A 333 42.22 25.35 26.53
N ALA A 334 42.13 24.85 25.30
CA ALA A 334 42.58 25.37 23.98
C ALA A 334 43.97 24.83 23.58
N SER A 335 44.03 24.07 22.48
CA SER A 335 45.24 23.85 21.65
C SER A 335 44.93 23.15 20.31
N ARG A 336 45.06 23.92 19.21
CA ARG A 336 45.58 23.50 17.89
C ARG A 336 46.98 24.17 17.80
N PRO A 337 48.00 23.61 17.11
CA PRO A 337 48.07 23.49 15.64
C PRO A 337 48.62 22.09 15.22
N GLN A 338 49.16 21.79 14.03
CA GLN A 338 49.47 22.57 12.81
C GLN A 338 49.36 21.67 11.55
N GLU A 339 49.48 22.27 10.36
CA GLU A 339 49.72 21.60 9.07
C GLU A 339 51.19 21.17 8.90
N THR A 340 51.44 20.18 8.05
CA THR A 340 52.68 20.09 7.24
C THR A 340 52.35 19.58 5.83
N SER A 341 52.66 20.40 4.83
CA SER A 341 52.70 19.98 3.42
C SER A 341 53.94 19.12 3.14
N MET A 342 53.84 18.19 2.19
CA MET A 342 54.93 18.00 1.21
C MET A 342 54.35 17.57 -0.14
N GLU A 343 54.54 18.43 -1.13
CA GLU A 343 54.48 18.07 -2.54
C GLU A 343 55.73 17.25 -2.90
N HIS A 344 55.59 16.37 -3.90
CA HIS A 344 56.74 15.97 -4.70
C HIS A 344 56.35 15.87 -6.17
N GLU A 345 56.83 16.84 -6.97
CA GLU A 345 56.79 16.74 -8.41
C GLU A 345 57.73 15.61 -8.88
N GLY A 346 57.26 14.81 -9.86
CA GLY A 346 58.05 13.79 -10.54
C GLY A 346 57.92 13.97 -12.06
N ARG A 347 58.59 14.97 -12.63
CA ARG A 347 58.46 15.35 -14.05
C ARG A 347 59.39 14.54 -14.95
N THR A 348 58.82 13.73 -15.83
CA THR A 348 59.35 13.32 -17.16
C THR A 348 58.17 12.70 -17.91
N ARG A 349 57.76 13.15 -19.11
CA ARG A 349 58.48 13.83 -20.19
C ARG A 349 57.73 15.09 -20.66
#